data_AF-A0A355GMW7-F1
#
_entry.id   AF-A0A355GMW7-F1
#
_cell.length_a   1.000
_cell.length_b   1.000
_cell.length_c   1.000
_cell.angle_alpha   90.00
_cell.angle_beta   90.00
_cell.angle_gamma   90.00
#
_symmetry.space_group_name_H-M   'P 1'
#
loop_
_entity.id
_entity.type
_entity.pdbx_description
1 polymer ?
#
loop_
_entity_poly.entity_id
_entity_poly.type
_entity_poly.pdbx_seq_one_letter_code
_entity_poly.pdbx_strand_id
1 'polypeptide(L)' 'MTEYLIAAESNDPINSYGEEAAGSYHTGGAHFVFGDGRVKFLSENIDMGLYRALSTRAKRETLGADY' A
#
# COMPACT_ATOMS: atom_id res chain seq x y z
N MET A 1 -2.62 -17.76 2.57
CA MET A 1 -2.41 -16.61 1.67
C MET A 1 -3.37 -15.54 2.13
N THR A 2 -2.88 -14.39 2.60
CA THR A 2 -3.79 -13.33 3.06
C THR A 2 -4.47 -12.66 1.86
N GLU A 3 -5.41 -11.77 2.15
CA GLU A 3 -6.23 -11.07 1.16
C GLU A 3 -5.63 -9.73 0.67
N TYR A 4 -4.45 -9.35 1.19
CA TYR A 4 -3.77 -8.07 1.00
C TYR A 4 -2.45 -8.23 0.19
N LEU A 5 -1.77 -7.11 -0.10
CA LEU A 5 -0.39 -7.13 -0.63
C LEU A 5 0.58 -7.78 0.37
N ILE A 6 1.61 -8.47 -0.14
CA ILE A 6 2.58 -9.18 0.71
C ILE A 6 3.30 -8.25 1.69
N ALA A 7 3.68 -7.04 1.25
CA ALA A 7 4.21 -5.96 2.10
C ALA A 7 3.26 -5.60 3.26
N ALA A 8 1.96 -5.67 3.05
CA ALA A 8 0.96 -5.28 4.04
C ALA A 8 0.70 -6.39 5.08
N GLU A 9 1.11 -7.64 4.81
CA GLU A 9 0.92 -8.78 5.72
C GLU A 9 1.66 -8.56 7.03
N SER A 10 2.95 -8.23 6.95
CA SER A 10 3.86 -8.08 8.09
C SER A 10 3.91 -6.66 8.65
N ASN A 11 3.06 -5.75 8.16
CA ASN A 11 3.18 -4.30 8.39
C ASN A 11 4.54 -3.74 7.90
N ASP A 12 5.04 -4.21 6.76
CA ASP A 12 6.25 -3.63 6.19
C ASP A 12 5.93 -2.23 5.63
N PRO A 13 6.64 -1.18 6.07
CA PRO A 13 6.39 0.15 5.56
C PRO A 13 6.83 0.26 4.10
N ILE A 14 6.20 1.18 3.38
CA ILE A 14 6.68 1.60 2.05
C ILE A 14 8.10 2.16 2.21
N ASN A 15 8.97 1.88 1.24
CA ASN A 15 10.40 2.20 1.27
C ASN A 15 11.24 1.47 2.33
N SER A 16 10.72 0.38 2.92
CA SER A 16 11.53 -0.51 3.76
C SER A 16 12.53 -1.32 2.93
N TYR A 17 13.60 -1.79 3.58
CA TYR A 17 14.60 -2.68 2.99
C TYR A 17 14.20 -4.17 3.03
N GLY A 18 12.98 -4.49 3.46
CA GLY A 18 12.47 -5.85 3.46
C GLY A 18 12.24 -6.36 2.04
N GLU A 19 12.55 -7.63 1.78
CA GLU A 19 12.36 -8.29 0.48
C GLU A 19 10.92 -8.19 -0.02
N GLU A 20 9.96 -8.20 0.92
CA GLU A 20 8.53 -8.17 0.65
C GLU A 20 7.94 -6.74 0.63
N ALA A 21 8.73 -5.72 0.94
CA ALA A 21 8.26 -4.34 1.04
C ALA A 21 8.10 -3.70 -0.34
N ALA A 22 7.09 -2.83 -0.48
CA ALA A 22 7.00 -1.95 -1.64
C ALA A 22 8.07 -0.84 -1.51
N GLY A 23 9.20 -1.03 -2.20
CA GLY A 23 10.38 -0.17 -2.08
C GLY A 23 10.58 0.84 -3.21
N SER A 24 11.11 2.01 -2.85
CA SER A 24 11.64 3.04 -3.74
C SER A 24 12.86 3.70 -3.09
N TYR A 25 13.83 4.15 -3.89
CA TYR A 25 15.01 4.89 -3.41
C TYR A 25 14.73 6.37 -3.12
N HIS A 26 13.52 6.84 -3.39
CA HIS A 26 13.11 8.22 -3.14
C HIS A 26 12.52 8.37 -1.75
N THR A 27 12.95 9.39 -1.01
CA THR A 27 12.40 9.73 0.30
C THR A 27 10.91 10.08 0.22
N GLY A 28 10.13 9.61 1.19
CA GLY A 28 8.75 10.05 1.42
C GLY A 28 7.68 9.10 0.90
N GLY A 29 8.02 8.13 0.04
CA GLY A 29 7.07 7.13 -0.45
C GLY A 29 7.32 6.66 -1.89
N ALA A 30 6.28 6.12 -2.52
CA ALA A 30 6.31 5.60 -3.88
C ALA A 30 4.98 5.80 -4.63
N HIS A 31 5.01 5.74 -5.95
CA HIS A 31 3.81 5.73 -6.78
C HIS A 31 3.27 4.31 -6.94
N PHE A 32 1.97 4.14 -6.71
CA PHE A 32 1.26 2.87 -6.84
C PHE A 32 0.23 2.97 -7.95
N VAL A 33 0.15 1.90 -8.75
CA VAL A 33 -0.92 1.71 -9.73
C VAL A 33 -2.04 0.89 -9.11
N PHE A 34 -3.27 1.37 -9.26
CA PHE A 34 -4.48 0.70 -8.81
C PHE A 34 -5.01 -0.22 -9.90
N GLY A 35 -5.85 -1.19 -9.53
CA GLY A 35 -6.43 -2.14 -10.49
C GLY A 35 -7.32 -1.49 -11.57
N ASP A 36 -7.72 -0.23 -11.41
CA ASP A 36 -8.45 0.57 -12.39
C ASP A 36 -7.53 1.47 -13.25
N GLY A 37 -6.22 1.34 -13.11
CA GLY A 37 -5.21 2.08 -13.87
C GLY A 37 -4.87 3.47 -13.32
N ARG A 38 -5.52 3.91 -12.23
CA ARG A 38 -5.13 5.17 -11.56
C ARG A 38 -3.76 5.01 -10.93
N VAL A 39 -2.99 6.10 -10.90
CA VAL A 39 -1.71 6.17 -10.21
C VAL A 39 -1.81 7.18 -9.08
N LYS A 40 -1.41 6.78 -7.87
CA LYS A 40 -1.38 7.67 -6.70
C LYS A 40 -0.06 7.52 -5.97
N PHE A 41 0.47 8.63 -5.48
CA PHE A 41 1.59 8.61 -4.54
C PHE A 41 1.10 8.17 -3.17
N LEU A 42 1.74 7.15 -2.58
CA LEU A 42 1.50 6.70 -1.22
C LEU A 42 2.73 7.03 -0.36
N SER A 43 2.47 7.67 0.78
CA SER A 43 3.50 8.08 1.73
C SER A 43 4.10 6.87 2.45
N GLU A 44 5.40 6.91 2.75
CA GLU A 44 6.04 5.95 3.67
C GLU A 44 5.46 5.97 5.09
N ASN A 45 4.76 7.06 5.45
CA ASN A 45 4.08 7.24 6.72
C ASN A 45 2.56 6.96 6.64
N ILE A 46 2.09 6.24 5.61
CA ILE A 46 0.68 5.87 5.48
C ILE A 46 0.21 5.04 6.68
N ASP A 47 -1.05 5.21 7.10
CA ASP A 47 -1.67 4.33 8.07
C ASP A 47 -1.70 2.88 7.55
N MET A 48 -1.23 1.92 8.35
CA MET A 48 -1.12 0.54 7.90
C MET A 48 -2.47 -0.15 7.73
N GLY A 49 -3.51 0.30 8.45
CA GLY A 49 -4.88 -0.15 8.22
C GLY A 49 -5.38 0.28 6.85
N LEU A 50 -5.14 1.54 6.48
CA LEU A 50 -5.42 2.05 5.13
C LEU A 50 -4.59 1.32 4.07
N TYR A 51 -3.29 1.13 4.28
CA TYR A 51 -2.42 0.44 3.31
C TYR A 51 -2.89 -0.98 3.01
N ARG A 52 -3.31 -1.73 4.04
CA ARG A 52 -3.96 -3.02 3.90
C ARG A 52 -5.27 -2.89 3.13
N ALA A 53 -6.17 -2.01 3.57
CA ALA A 53 -7.48 -1.81 2.94
C ALA A 53 -7.40 -1.46 1.44
N LEU A 54 -6.35 -0.75 1.00
CA LEU A 54 -6.13 -0.44 -0.43
C LEU A 54 -5.74 -1.65 -1.26
N SER A 55 -5.22 -2.70 -0.63
CA SER A 55 -4.66 -3.88 -1.30
C SER A 55 -5.57 -5.10 -1.27
N THR A 56 -6.76 -4.97 -0.69
CA THR A 56 -7.78 -6.02 -0.67
C THR A 56 -8.35 -6.27 -2.06
N ARG A 57 -8.54 -7.54 -2.39
CA ARG A 57 -9.22 -7.91 -3.63
C ARG A 57 -10.73 -7.71 -3.56
N ALA A 58 -11.31 -7.76 -2.37
CA ALA A 58 -12.75 -7.77 -2.17
C ALA A 58 -13.41 -6.39 -2.33
N LYS A 59 -12.64 -5.29 -2.28
CA LYS A 59 -13.12 -3.89 -2.42
C LYS A 59 -14.31 -3.54 -1.49
N ARG A 60 -14.34 -4.06 -0.26
CA ARG A 60 -15.43 -3.82 0.71
C ARG A 60 -15.01 -2.96 1.91
N GLU A 61 -13.80 -2.45 1.88
CA GLU A 61 -13.20 -1.67 2.94
C GLU A 61 -13.62 -0.21 2.78
N THR A 62 -14.02 0.41 3.88
CA THR A 62 -14.31 1.84 3.88
C THR A 62 -12.99 2.60 3.84
N LEU A 63 -12.65 3.15 2.68
CA LEU A 63 -11.49 4.02 2.51
C LEU A 63 -11.85 5.48 2.84
N GLY A 64 -10.84 6.27 3.21
CA GLY A 64 -11.01 7.73 3.30
C GLY A 64 -11.38 8.31 1.93
N ALA A 65 -12.05 9.48 1.92
CA ALA A 65 -12.67 10.07 0.72
C ALA A 65 -11.72 10.26 -0.49
N ASP A 66 -10.41 10.25 -0.27
CA ASP A 66 -9.41 10.46 -1.31
C ASP A 66 -8.99 9.19 -2.06
N TYR A 67 -9.45 7.99 -1.68
CA TYR A 67 -8.93 6.70 -2.17
C TYR A 67 -9.97 5.81 -2.82
#